data_AF-A0A1H8P523-F1
#
_entry.id   AF-A0A1H8P523-F1
#
_cell.length_a   1.000
_cell.length_b   1.000
_cell.length_c   1.000
_cell.angle_alpha   90.00
_cell.angle_beta   90.00
_cell.angle_gamma   90.00
#
_symmetry.space_group_name_H-M   'P 1'
#
loop_
_entity.id
_entity.type
_entity.pdbx_description
1 polymer ?
#
loop_
_entity_poly.entity_id
_entity_poly.type
_entity_poly.pdbx_seq_one_letter_code
_entity_poly.pdbx_strand_id
1 'polypeptide(L)'
;MLAPAEPDDPVQWIDVRDLAAWIVHAAERGLAGPFDAVGPPCTRRAFLDGCASALGSSCRYAWVDPAFLDRHGVKHESGPFSLPLPLPDTIGDASRDVAATLAAGLSVRPLGETARDTLRWLETTRGPITGLTAGEEAALLAARHAERGYRPSGP
;
A
#
# COMPACT_ATOMS: atom_id res chain seq x y z
N MET A 1 -0.11 -13.83 -5.21
CA MET A 1 -0.03 -12.38 -5.37
C MET A 1 1.38 -11.94 -5.07
N LEU A 2 1.99 -11.19 -5.98
CA LEU A 2 3.29 -10.57 -5.78
C LEU A 2 3.16 -9.49 -4.70
N ALA A 3 4.11 -9.41 -3.78
CA ALA A 3 4.12 -8.40 -2.75
C ALA A 3 5.52 -7.78 -2.64
N PRO A 4 5.66 -6.45 -2.72
CA PRO A 4 6.96 -5.80 -2.79
C PRO A 4 7.59 -5.60 -1.41
N ALA A 5 8.92 -5.64 -1.29
CA ALA A 5 9.75 -5.32 -0.12
C ALA A 5 9.67 -6.33 1.07
N GLU A 6 10.05 -5.95 2.29
CA GLU A 6 10.00 -6.81 3.50
C GLU A 6 8.68 -6.77 4.30
N PRO A 7 8.03 -7.92 4.64
CA PRO A 7 6.74 -8.02 5.34
C PRO A 7 6.44 -6.98 6.43
N ASP A 8 7.48 -6.64 7.21
CA ASP A 8 7.41 -5.79 8.39
C ASP A 8 7.68 -4.31 8.11
N ASP A 9 7.96 -3.93 6.86
CA ASP A 9 8.10 -2.54 6.45
C ASP A 9 6.86 -1.72 6.84
N PRO A 10 7.03 -0.51 7.38
CA PRO A 10 5.93 0.30 7.86
C PRO A 10 5.11 0.87 6.69
N VAL A 11 3.80 0.93 6.89
CA VAL A 11 2.85 1.57 5.97
C VAL A 11 1.90 2.44 6.78
N GLN A 12 1.65 3.64 6.24
CA GLN A 12 0.61 4.56 6.68
C GLN A 12 -0.27 4.92 5.49
N TRP A 13 -1.55 5.12 5.76
CA TRP A 13 -2.52 5.59 4.78
C TRP A 13 -3.50 6.54 5.44
N ILE A 14 -4.24 7.29 4.62
CA ILE A 14 -5.40 8.05 5.06
C ILE A 14 -6.47 7.93 4.00
N ASP A 15 -7.72 7.73 4.42
CA ASP A 15 -8.84 7.84 3.51
C ASP A 15 -9.15 9.31 3.27
N VAL A 16 -9.31 9.68 1.99
CA VAL A 16 -9.49 11.07 1.56
C VAL A 16 -10.65 11.77 2.27
N ARG A 17 -11.69 11.03 2.68
CA ARG A 17 -12.83 11.59 3.41
C ARG A 17 -12.46 11.99 4.84
N ASP A 18 -11.58 11.22 5.50
CA ASP A 18 -11.08 11.57 6.83
C ASP A 18 -10.12 12.75 6.76
N LEU A 19 -9.23 12.75 5.76
CA LEU A 19 -8.34 13.87 5.52
C LEU A 19 -9.12 15.17 5.27
N ALA A 20 -10.13 15.13 4.40
CA ALA A 20 -10.97 16.29 4.11
C ALA A 20 -11.71 16.80 5.36
N ALA A 21 -12.32 15.89 6.14
CA ALA A 21 -12.99 16.24 7.38
C ALA A 21 -12.02 16.88 8.39
N TRP A 22 -10.81 16.34 8.52
CA TRP A 22 -9.79 16.87 9.41
C TRP A 22 -9.27 18.24 8.97
N ILE A 23 -9.07 18.47 7.67
CA ILE A 23 -8.66 19.80 7.15
C ILE A 23 -9.70 20.86 7.51
N VAL A 24 -10.99 20.56 7.33
CA VAL A 24 -12.08 21.47 7.71
C VAL A 24 -12.07 21.70 9.23
N HIS A 25 -11.96 20.63 10.03
CA HIS A 25 -11.88 20.73 11.49
C HIS A 25 -10.71 21.62 11.95
N ALA A 26 -9.53 21.41 11.38
CA ALA A 26 -8.33 22.16 11.71
C ALA A 26 -8.50 23.66 11.40
N ALA A 27 -9.12 23.98 10.25
CA ALA A 27 -9.42 25.35 9.87
C ALA A 27 -10.44 26.01 10.82
N GLU A 28 -11.53 25.33 11.17
CA GLU A 28 -12.56 25.84 12.09
C GLU A 28 -12.02 26.09 13.50
N ARG A 29 -11.06 25.27 13.95
CA ARG A 29 -10.42 25.38 15.25
C ARG A 29 -9.20 26.31 15.26
N GLY A 30 -8.78 26.81 14.09
CA GLY A 30 -7.58 27.64 13.96
C GLY A 30 -6.30 26.91 14.38
N LEU A 31 -6.23 25.59 14.13
CA LEU A 31 -5.02 24.82 14.42
C LEU A 31 -3.88 25.32 13.53
N ALA A 32 -2.71 25.52 14.14
CA ALA A 32 -1.51 25.99 13.45
C ALA A 32 -0.31 25.13 13.87
N GLY A 33 0.61 24.93 12.93
CA GLY A 33 1.78 24.07 13.11
C GLY A 33 1.75 22.82 12.23
N PRO A 34 2.82 22.01 12.27
CA PRO A 34 2.91 20.78 11.49
C PRO A 34 2.05 19.68 12.11
N PHE A 35 1.30 18.98 11.25
CA PHE A 35 0.53 17.80 11.60
C PHE A 35 0.66 16.76 10.49
N ASP A 36 1.09 15.56 10.83
CA ASP A 36 1.07 14.41 9.91
C ASP A 36 -0.35 13.83 9.91
N ALA A 37 -1.14 14.21 8.90
CA ALA A 37 -2.54 13.79 8.75
C ALA A 37 -2.68 12.42 8.08
N VAL A 38 -2.05 11.42 8.69
CA VAL A 38 -2.08 10.02 8.27
C VAL A 38 -2.50 9.11 9.42
N GLY A 39 -2.90 7.87 9.11
CA GLY A 39 -3.19 6.86 10.12
C GLY A 39 -1.94 6.40 10.87
N PRO A 40 -2.11 5.75 12.04
CA PRO A 40 -1.00 5.10 12.74
C PRO A 40 -0.29 4.07 11.84
N PRO A 41 1.04 3.91 11.96
CA PRO A 41 1.76 2.93 11.17
C PRO A 41 1.35 1.51 11.52
N CYS A 42 1.32 0.65 10.50
CA CYS A 42 1.22 -0.80 10.65
C CYS A 42 2.24 -1.49 9.75
N THR A 43 2.42 -2.80 9.89
CA THR A 43 3.23 -3.54 8.92
C THR A 43 2.50 -3.64 7.60
N ARG A 44 3.23 -3.61 6.50
CA ARG A 44 2.67 -3.80 5.17
C ARG A 44 1.98 -5.17 5.02
N ARG A 45 2.45 -6.22 5.70
CA ARG A 45 1.69 -7.47 5.82
C ARG A 45 0.30 -7.23 6.42
N ALA A 46 0.21 -6.55 7.57
CA ALA A 46 -1.05 -6.26 8.21
C ALA A 46 -1.99 -5.41 7.34
N PHE A 47 -1.43 -4.46 6.58
CA PHE A 47 -2.18 -3.70 5.57
C PHE A 47 -2.77 -4.61 4.49
N LEU A 48 -1.96 -5.46 3.85
CA LEU A 48 -2.42 -6.37 2.81
C LEU A 48 -3.42 -7.40 3.34
N ASP A 49 -3.18 -7.96 4.53
CA ASP A 49 -4.08 -8.91 5.21
C ASP A 49 -5.42 -8.25 5.56
N GLY A 50 -5.39 -7.00 6.05
CA GLY A 50 -6.59 -6.23 6.36
C GLY A 50 -7.45 -5.95 5.13
N CYS A 51 -6.83 -5.59 4.00
CA CYS A 51 -7.52 -5.47 2.72
C CYS A 51 -8.11 -6.82 2.26
N ALA A 52 -7.31 -7.90 2.28
CA ALA A 52 -7.77 -9.23 1.85
C ALA A 52 -8.96 -9.71 2.70
N SER A 53 -8.86 -9.59 4.02
CA SER A 53 -9.94 -9.96 4.94
C SER A 53 -11.21 -9.13 4.71
N ALA A 54 -11.09 -7.82 4.50
CA ALA A 54 -12.23 -6.94 4.30
C ALA A 54 -12.98 -7.21 2.99
N LEU A 55 -12.26 -7.72 1.98
CA LEU A 55 -12.78 -8.05 0.65
C LEU A 55 -13.11 -9.54 0.47
N GLY A 56 -12.96 -10.36 1.52
CA GLY A 56 -13.21 -11.80 1.45
C GLY A 56 -12.24 -12.56 0.54
N SER A 57 -11.04 -12.02 0.32
CA SER A 57 -10.02 -12.63 -0.54
C SER A 57 -9.07 -13.50 0.27
N SER A 58 -8.67 -14.63 -0.29
CA SER A 58 -7.66 -15.54 0.27
C SER A 58 -6.37 -15.49 -0.55
N CYS A 59 -5.60 -14.40 -0.42
CA CYS A 59 -4.33 -14.23 -1.12
C CYS A 59 -3.17 -14.90 -0.38
N ARG A 60 -2.26 -15.55 -1.13
CA ARG A 60 -0.92 -15.91 -0.65
C ARG A 60 0.11 -14.96 -1.26
N TYR A 61 0.94 -14.38 -0.41
CA TYR A 61 1.94 -13.39 -0.83
C TYR A 61 3.27 -14.05 -1.22
N ALA A 62 3.77 -13.66 -2.39
CA ALA A 62 5.11 -13.93 -2.85
C ALA A 62 5.93 -12.65 -2.69
N TRP A 63 6.58 -12.52 -1.53
CA TRP A 63 7.45 -11.39 -1.22
C TRP A 63 8.67 -11.39 -2.14
N VAL A 64 9.00 -10.21 -2.68
CA VAL A 64 10.15 -9.93 -3.54
C VAL A 64 10.85 -8.65 -3.10
N ASP A 65 12.18 -8.65 -3.19
CA ASP A 65 12.97 -7.45 -2.93
C ASP A 65 12.76 -6.39 -4.04
N PRO A 66 12.99 -5.10 -3.75
CA PRO A 66 12.95 -4.04 -4.77
C PRO A 66 13.85 -4.30 -5.98
N ALA A 67 15.03 -4.91 -5.77
CA ALA A 67 15.95 -5.18 -6.88
C ALA A 67 15.40 -6.20 -7.88
N PHE A 68 14.55 -7.14 -7.46
CA PHE A 68 13.81 -8.03 -8.35
C PHE A 68 12.83 -7.22 -9.21
N LEU A 69 12.10 -6.29 -8.62
CA LEU A 69 11.18 -5.41 -9.33
C LEU A 69 11.93 -4.57 -10.38
N ASP A 70 13.06 -3.98 -10.00
CA ASP A 70 13.94 -3.21 -10.89
C ASP A 70 14.43 -4.03 -12.08
N ARG A 71 14.96 -5.25 -11.83
CA ARG A 71 15.47 -6.14 -12.89
C ARG A 71 14.40 -6.52 -13.90
N HIS A 72 13.16 -6.66 -13.45
CA HIS A 72 12.02 -6.99 -14.30
C HIS A 72 11.30 -5.76 -14.83
N GLY A 73 11.79 -4.54 -14.54
CA GLY A 73 11.28 -3.27 -15.06
C GLY A 73 9.97 -2.79 -14.42
N VAL A 74 9.59 -3.34 -13.27
CA VAL A 74 8.37 -2.95 -12.56
C VAL A 74 8.56 -1.55 -11.98
N LYS A 75 7.66 -0.63 -12.31
CA LYS A 75 7.75 0.76 -11.89
C LYS A 75 7.37 0.93 -10.42
N HIS A 76 8.06 1.84 -9.75
CA HIS A 76 7.82 2.19 -8.35
C HIS A 76 6.69 3.23 -8.19
N GLU A 77 6.44 4.01 -9.24
CA GLU A 77 5.37 5.00 -9.29
C GLU A 77 4.09 4.38 -9.88
N SER A 78 2.94 4.86 -9.43
CA SER A 78 1.62 4.45 -9.93
C SER A 78 1.51 4.62 -11.45
N GLY A 79 1.15 3.56 -12.16
CA GLY A 79 0.98 3.60 -13.61
C GLY A 79 0.95 2.20 -14.23
N PRO A 80 1.05 2.08 -15.57
CA PRO A 80 1.17 0.77 -16.21
C PRO A 80 2.44 0.05 -15.74
N PHE A 81 2.30 -1.25 -15.46
CA PHE A 81 3.41 -2.11 -15.02
C PHE A 81 4.05 -1.68 -13.68
N SER A 82 3.22 -1.27 -12.72
CA SER A 82 3.59 -0.90 -11.35
C SER A 82 2.83 -1.74 -10.31
N LEU A 83 3.24 -1.65 -9.05
CA LEU A 83 2.51 -2.25 -7.92
C LEU A 83 1.61 -1.21 -7.21
N PRO A 84 0.53 -1.66 -6.54
CA PRO A 84 -0.47 -0.76 -5.93
C PRO A 84 -0.03 -0.16 -4.59
N LEU A 85 1.17 -0.49 -4.09
CA LEU A 85 1.71 0.05 -2.85
C LEU A 85 3.13 0.59 -3.11
N PRO A 86 3.44 1.84 -2.72
CA PRO A 86 4.77 2.39 -2.89
C PRO A 86 5.82 1.61 -2.10
N LEU A 87 7.08 1.70 -2.54
CA LEU A 87 8.20 1.12 -1.82
C LEU A 87 8.70 2.06 -0.71
N PRO A 88 9.33 1.54 0.36
CA PRO A 88 9.87 2.37 1.43
C PRO A 88 10.74 3.54 0.95
N ASP A 89 11.56 3.31 -0.08
CA ASP A 89 12.50 4.31 -0.59
C ASP A 89 11.85 5.40 -1.47
N THR A 90 10.55 5.29 -1.83
CA THR A 90 9.90 6.21 -2.77
C THR A 90 9.04 7.29 -2.12
N ILE A 91 8.52 7.04 -0.92
CA ILE A 91 7.55 7.93 -0.22
C ILE A 91 8.11 8.58 1.05
N GLY A 92 9.38 8.34 1.37
CA GLY A 92 10.00 8.80 2.61
C GLY A 92 9.55 7.98 3.82
N ASP A 93 9.75 8.51 5.02
CA ASP A 93 9.46 7.78 6.27
C ASP A 93 7.95 7.55 6.46
N ALA A 94 7.53 6.29 6.31
CA ALA A 94 6.17 5.79 6.54
C ALA A 94 5.94 5.36 8.01
N SER A 95 6.71 5.92 8.96
CA SER A 95 6.57 5.70 10.40
C SER A 95 6.37 7.00 11.19
N ARG A 96 5.69 7.98 10.58
CA ARG A 96 5.37 9.29 11.19
C ARG A 96 4.64 9.10 12.52
N ASP A 97 5.08 9.83 13.55
CA ASP A 97 4.34 9.94 14.80
C ASP A 97 3.12 10.84 14.62
N VAL A 98 1.93 10.22 14.68
CA VAL A 98 0.64 10.88 14.47
C VAL A 98 -0.06 11.25 15.78
N ALA A 99 0.59 11.04 16.94
CA ALA A 99 -0.04 11.26 18.24
C ALA A 99 -0.59 12.68 18.41
N ALA A 100 0.16 13.69 17.96
CA ALA A 100 -0.28 15.09 17.99
C ALA A 100 -1.51 15.33 17.10
N THR A 101 -1.54 14.74 15.90
CA THR A 101 -2.66 14.90 14.95
C THR A 101 -3.94 14.21 15.45
N LEU A 102 -3.80 13.03 16.06
CA LEU A 102 -4.91 12.32 16.70
C LEU A 102 -5.45 13.09 17.90
N ALA A 103 -4.57 13.60 18.77
CA ALA A 103 -4.96 14.44 19.90
C ALA A 103 -5.63 15.74 19.44
N ALA A 104 -5.27 16.24 18.26
CA ALA A 104 -5.88 17.40 17.62
C ALA A 104 -7.17 17.08 16.82
N GLY A 105 -7.73 15.87 16.95
CA GLY A 105 -9.07 15.55 16.45
C GLY A 105 -9.12 14.79 15.13
N LEU A 106 -7.99 14.33 14.57
CA LEU A 106 -8.04 13.41 13.44
C LEU A 106 -8.71 12.10 13.85
N SER A 107 -9.75 11.72 13.10
CA SER A 107 -10.40 10.42 13.19
C SER A 107 -10.06 9.61 11.96
N VAL A 108 -9.62 8.37 12.14
CA VAL A 108 -9.20 7.48 11.06
C VAL A 108 -10.14 6.28 11.03
N ARG A 109 -10.85 6.09 9.91
CA ARG A 109 -11.73 4.94 9.74
C ARG A 109 -10.95 3.62 9.61
N PRO A 110 -11.56 2.48 9.94
CA PRO A 110 -10.91 1.18 9.76
C PRO A 110 -10.54 0.93 8.29
N LEU A 111 -9.36 0.33 8.05
CA LEU A 111 -8.87 -0.02 6.71
C LEU A 111 -9.92 -0.77 5.87
N GLY A 112 -10.63 -1.71 6.50
CA GLY A 112 -11.63 -2.51 5.80
C GLY A 112 -12.82 -1.73 5.26
N GLU A 113 -13.15 -0.59 5.86
CA GLU A 113 -14.17 0.33 5.31
C GLU A 113 -13.66 0.99 4.03
N THR A 114 -12.46 1.56 4.06
CA THR A 114 -11.79 2.14 2.89
C THR A 114 -11.62 1.13 1.77
N ALA A 115 -11.20 -0.10 2.08
CA ALA A 115 -11.02 -1.15 1.08
C ALA A 115 -12.33 -1.50 0.35
N ARG A 116 -13.42 -1.71 1.11
CA ARG A 116 -14.74 -2.04 0.55
C ARG A 116 -15.32 -0.89 -0.27
N ASP A 117 -15.22 0.33 0.24
CA ASP A 117 -15.73 1.51 -0.47
C ASP A 117 -14.93 1.79 -1.74
N THR A 118 -13.61 1.61 -1.72
CA THR A 118 -12.75 1.73 -2.91
C THR A 118 -13.11 0.68 -3.96
N LEU A 119 -13.30 -0.59 -3.56
CA LEU A 119 -13.71 -1.64 -4.51
C LEU A 119 -15.08 -1.33 -5.12
N ARG A 120 -16.07 -0.95 -4.29
CA ARG A 120 -17.40 -0.55 -4.76
C ARG A 120 -17.32 0.61 -5.74
N TRP A 121 -16.50 1.62 -5.45
CA TRP A 121 -16.29 2.76 -6.34
C TRP A 121 -15.69 2.33 -7.68
N LEU A 122 -14.68 1.44 -7.69
CA LEU A 122 -14.09 0.90 -8.92
C LEU A 122 -15.12 0.13 -9.76
N GLU A 123 -15.92 -0.73 -9.13
CA GLU A 123 -16.95 -1.54 -9.80
C GLU A 123 -18.05 -0.66 -10.42
N THR A 124 -18.48 0.37 -9.71
CA THR A 124 -19.58 1.25 -10.14
C THR A 124 -19.15 2.24 -11.21
N THR A 125 -17.96 2.81 -11.08
CA THR A 125 -17.44 3.80 -12.04
C THR A 125 -16.80 3.18 -13.28
N ARG A 126 -16.47 1.88 -13.21
CA ARG A 126 -15.59 1.21 -14.19
C ARG A 126 -14.29 1.99 -14.41
N GLY A 127 -13.77 2.55 -13.32
CA GLY A 127 -12.51 3.29 -13.33
C GLY A 127 -11.36 2.43 -13.86
N PRO A 128 -10.33 3.03 -14.45
CA PRO A 128 -9.19 2.27 -14.96
C PRO A 128 -8.44 1.62 -13.80
N ILE A 129 -8.29 0.30 -13.85
CA ILE A 129 -7.33 -0.42 -13.03
C ILE A 129 -5.98 -0.29 -13.73
N THR A 130 -5.04 0.42 -13.09
CA THR A 130 -3.66 0.56 -13.55
C THR A 130 -2.75 -0.39 -12.75
N GLY A 131 -1.49 -0.52 -13.16
CA GLY A 131 -0.52 -1.43 -12.54
C GLY A 131 -0.25 -2.67 -13.39
N LEU A 132 0.18 -3.75 -12.72
CA LEU A 132 0.33 -5.07 -13.32
C LEU A 132 -1.04 -5.67 -13.67
N THR A 133 -1.16 -6.18 -14.89
CA THR A 133 -2.21 -7.12 -15.26
C THR A 133 -1.97 -8.48 -14.60
N ALA A 134 -3.01 -9.31 -14.53
CA ALA A 134 -2.88 -10.67 -14.01
C ALA A 134 -1.86 -11.52 -14.78
N GLY A 135 -1.72 -11.30 -16.09
CA GLY A 135 -0.73 -12.00 -16.93
C GLY A 135 0.71 -11.56 -16.62
N GLU A 136 0.93 -10.26 -16.46
CA GLU A 136 2.24 -9.72 -16.07
C GLU A 136 2.64 -10.16 -14.66
N GLU A 137 1.70 -10.13 -13.71
CA GLU A 137 1.94 -10.66 -12.35
C GLU A 137 2.27 -12.16 -12.39
N ALA A 138 1.55 -12.96 -13.18
CA ALA A 138 1.83 -14.39 -13.32
C ALA A 138 3.22 -14.66 -13.90
N ALA A 139 3.66 -13.87 -14.88
CA ALA A 139 5.00 -13.96 -15.46
C ALA A 139 6.09 -13.65 -14.42
N LEU A 140 5.91 -12.59 -13.62
CA LEU A 140 6.83 -12.23 -12.54
C LEU A 140 6.90 -13.31 -11.45
N LEU A 141 5.75 -13.88 -11.08
CA LEU A 141 5.70 -14.99 -10.12
C LEU A 141 6.47 -16.21 -10.65
N ALA A 142 6.31 -16.56 -11.93
CA ALA A 142 7.06 -17.64 -12.56
C ALA A 142 8.57 -17.37 -12.57
N ALA A 143 8.99 -16.15 -12.94
CA ALA A 143 10.40 -15.74 -12.92
C ALA A 143 11.01 -15.84 -11.52
N ARG A 144 10.32 -15.35 -10.49
CA ARG A 144 10.72 -15.47 -9.08
C ARG A 144 10.89 -16.94 -8.66
N HIS A 145 9.99 -17.82 -9.09
CA HIS A 145 10.09 -19.25 -8.79
C HIS A 145 11.32 -19.89 -9.44
N ALA A 146 11.62 -19.52 -10.69
CA ALA A 146 12.83 -19.97 -11.38
C ALA A 146 14.12 -19.48 -10.71
N GLU A 147 14.18 -18.20 -10.30
CA GLU A 147 15.34 -17.62 -9.59
C GLU A 147 15.57 -18.29 -8.22
N ARG A 148 14.50 -18.64 -7.49
CA ARG A 148 14.61 -19.38 -6.21
C ARG A 148 15.02 -20.85 -6.39
N GLY A 149 14.70 -21.46 -7.53
CA GLY A 149 15.09 -22.82 -7.87
C GLY A 149 16.54 -22.94 -8.37
N TYR A 150 17.13 -21.83 -8.82
CA TYR A 150 18.52 -21.76 -9.26
C TYR A 150 19.48 -21.66 -8.06
N ARG A 151 20.05 -22.80 -7.63
CA ARG A 151 21.30 -22.82 -6.87
C ARG A 151 22.45 -22.91 -7.87
N PRO A 152 23.34 -21.92 -7.99
CA PRO A 152 24.56 -22.12 -8.75
C PRO A 152 25.36 -23.22 -8.07
N SER A 153 25.62 -24.32 -8.76
CA SER A 153 26.66 -25.26 -8.40
C SER A 153 27.98 -24.49 -8.37
N GLY A 154 28.49 -24.22 -7.16
CA GLY A 154 29.78 -23.57 -6.95
C GLY A 154 30.93 -24.42 -7.51
N PRO A 155 32.10 -23.80 -7.76
CA PRO A 155 33.26 -24.42 -8.39
C PRO A 155 33.85 -25.57 -7.57
#